data_AF-A0A1H8CFL7-F1
#
_entry.id   AF-A0A1H8CFL7-F1
#
_cell.length_a   1.000
_cell.length_b   1.000
_cell.length_c   1.000
_cell.angle_alpha   90.00
_cell.angle_beta   90.00
_cell.angle_gamma   90.00
#
_symmetry.space_group_name_H-M   'P 1'
#
loop_
_entity.id
_entity.type
_entity.pdbx_description
1 polymer ?
#
loop_
_entity_poly.entity_id
_entity_poly.type
_entity_poly.pdbx_seq_one_letter_code
_entity_poly.pdbx_strand_id
1 'polypeptide(L)'
;MNWSLIGIGLVALTLGTLAYRRIWSNWIRPVTPGHYGYSVGFGFIFMGFAAIILSATDSALAADSRALTLVLFTIGFLSMLTFAMSLFWLPRFLLPGWFKTLKGLE
;
A
#
# COMPACT_ATOMS: atom_id res chain seq x y z
N MET A 1 -8.75 4.72 19.04
CA MET A 1 -9.08 4.11 17.74
C MET A 1 -9.61 5.18 16.80
N ASN A 2 -8.90 5.45 15.70
CA ASN A 2 -9.28 6.49 14.75
C ASN A 2 -10.08 5.91 13.57
N TRP A 3 -11.40 6.08 13.59
CA TRP A 3 -12.31 5.55 12.57
C TRP A 3 -12.07 6.10 11.16
N SER A 4 -11.58 7.34 11.05
CA SER A 4 -11.25 7.94 9.76
C SER A 4 -10.07 7.22 9.09
N LEU A 5 -9.03 6.88 9.87
CA LEU A 5 -7.89 6.12 9.37
C LEU A 5 -8.27 4.70 8.98
N ILE A 6 -9.18 4.06 9.72
CA ILE A 6 -9.73 2.75 9.36
C ILE A 6 -10.48 2.83 8.03
N GLY A 7 -11.35 3.84 7.87
CA GLY A 7 -12.10 4.06 6.62
C GLY A 7 -11.18 4.26 5.42
N ILE A 8 -10.18 5.16 5.55
CA ILE A 8 -9.16 5.39 4.52
C ILE A 8 -8.41 4.09 4.22
N GLY A 9 -8.05 3.35 5.27
CA GLY A 9 -7.31 2.10 5.16
C GLY A 9 -8.06 1.02 4.37
N LEU A 10 -9.34 0.83 4.68
CA LEU A 10 -10.21 -0.11 3.98
C LEU A 10 -10.42 0.28 2.51
N VAL A 11 -10.64 1.57 2.23
CA VAL A 11 -10.76 2.08 0.86
C VAL A 11 -9.46 1.85 0.09
N ALA A 12 -8.31 2.20 0.66
CA ALA A 12 -7.01 2.03 0.04
C ALA A 12 -6.69 0.55 -0.23
N LEU A 13 -6.93 -0.35 0.73
CA LEU A 13 -6.79 -1.80 0.53
C LEU A 13 -7.67 -2.31 -0.61
N THR A 14 -8.93 -1.85 -0.67
CA THR A 14 -9.88 -2.26 -1.70
C THR A 14 -9.41 -1.81 -3.08
N LEU A 15 -9.08 -0.52 -3.23
CA LEU A 15 -8.58 0.05 -4.49
C LEU A 15 -7.27 -0.61 -4.92
N GLY A 16 -6.34 -0.79 -3.98
CA GLY A 16 -5.06 -1.46 -4.23
C GLY A 16 -5.24 -2.91 -4.69
N THR A 17 -6.16 -3.65 -4.08
CA THR A 17 -6.48 -5.03 -4.48
C THR A 17 -7.13 -5.10 -5.85
N LEU A 18 -8.10 -4.22 -6.13
CA LEU A 18 -8.77 -4.14 -7.45
C LEU A 18 -7.79 -3.77 -8.56
N ALA A 19 -6.88 -2.83 -8.28
CA ALA A 19 -5.76 -2.46 -9.14
C ALA A 19 -4.82 -3.66 -9.37
N TYR A 20 -4.45 -4.38 -8.32
CA TYR A 20 -3.55 -5.54 -8.41
C TYR A 20 -4.17 -6.70 -9.20
N ARG A 21 -5.49 -6.87 -9.14
CA ARG A 21 -6.25 -7.92 -9.88
C ARG A 21 -6.62 -7.53 -11.32
N ARG A 22 -6.18 -6.38 -11.83
CA ARG A 22 -6.54 -5.86 -13.18
C ARG A 22 -8.02 -5.52 -13.36
N ILE A 23 -8.82 -5.50 -12.29
CA ILE A 23 -10.25 -5.16 -12.37
C ILE A 23 -10.41 -3.67 -12.70
N TRP A 24 -9.55 -2.85 -12.12
CA TRP A 24 -9.44 -1.43 -12.46
C TRP A 24 -8.12 -1.25 -13.19
N SER A 25 -8.14 -1.08 -14.51
CA SER A 25 -6.93 -0.95 -15.36
C SER A 25 -6.87 0.37 -16.15
N ASN A 26 -7.96 1.13 -16.17
CA ASN A 26 -8.08 2.40 -16.91
C ASN A 26 -7.09 3.49 -16.45
N TRP A 27 -6.54 3.38 -15.25
CA TRP A 27 -5.52 4.28 -14.69
C TRP A 27 -4.10 3.92 -15.13
N ILE A 28 -3.87 2.74 -15.73
CA ILE A 28 -2.58 2.32 -16.30
C ILE A 28 -2.44 2.97 -17.68
N ARG A 29 -2.41 4.29 -17.74
CA ARG A 29 -1.95 5.01 -18.93
C ARG A 29 -0.44 5.21 -18.78
N PRO A 30 0.38 4.88 -19.79
CA PRO A 30 1.80 5.18 -19.76
C PRO A 30 1.96 6.70 -19.68
N VAL A 31 2.38 7.22 -18.51
CA VAL A 31 2.66 8.65 -18.33
C VAL A 31 4.00 9.00 -18.99
N THR A 32 4.94 8.04 -19.05
CA THR A 32 6.19 8.08 -19.82
C THR A 32 6.70 6.65 -20.08
N PRO A 33 7.49 6.40 -21.14
CA PRO A 33 8.13 5.10 -21.36
C PRO A 33 8.94 4.70 -20.12
N GLY A 34 8.62 3.55 -19.52
CA GLY A 34 9.31 3.07 -18.31
C GLY A 34 8.63 3.42 -16.98
N HIS A 35 7.78 4.46 -16.92
CA HIS A 35 6.97 4.81 -15.74
C HIS A 35 5.51 4.49 -16.03
N TYR A 36 5.14 3.22 -15.80
CA TYR A 36 3.75 2.81 -15.90
C TYR A 36 3.18 2.76 -14.49
N GLY A 37 1.90 3.10 -14.29
CA GLY A 37 1.31 3.22 -12.95
C GLY A 37 1.29 1.94 -12.10
N TYR A 38 1.91 0.82 -12.49
CA TYR A 38 1.78 -0.51 -11.84
C TYR A 38 2.07 -0.52 -10.35
N SER A 39 2.87 0.42 -9.85
CA SER A 39 3.15 0.54 -8.43
C SER A 39 2.00 1.06 -7.60
N VAL A 40 1.03 1.73 -8.23
CA VAL A 40 -0.09 2.39 -7.54
C VAL A 40 -0.94 1.37 -6.79
N GLY A 41 -1.23 0.21 -7.39
CA GLY A 41 -2.00 -0.85 -6.72
C GLY A 41 -1.28 -1.41 -5.49
N PHE A 42 0.01 -1.74 -5.62
CA PHE A 42 0.83 -2.22 -4.51
C PHE A 42 0.98 -1.15 -3.42
N GLY A 43 1.21 0.09 -3.84
CA GLY A 43 1.31 1.23 -2.95
C GLY A 43 0.05 1.44 -2.12
N PHE A 44 -1.13 1.42 -2.76
CA PHE A 44 -2.40 1.57 -2.05
C PHE A 44 -2.64 0.47 -1.01
N ILE A 45 -2.15 -0.75 -1.24
CA ILE A 45 -2.23 -1.82 -0.24
C ILE A 45 -1.42 -1.44 1.01
N PHE A 46 -0.17 -1.01 0.84
CA PHE A 46 0.70 -0.65 1.96
C PHE A 46 0.28 0.66 2.65
N MET A 47 -0.26 1.62 1.90
CA MET A 47 -0.91 2.80 2.48
C MET A 47 -2.10 2.38 3.35
N GLY A 48 -2.91 1.44 2.88
CA GLY A 48 -4.05 0.93 3.63
C GLY A 48 -3.65 0.23 4.94
N PHE A 49 -2.61 -0.62 4.88
CA PHE A 49 -2.00 -1.23 6.06
C PHE A 49 -1.47 -0.18 7.05
N ALA A 50 -0.71 0.81 6.56
CA ALA A 50 -0.18 1.88 7.39
C ALA A 50 -1.31 2.62 8.12
N ALA A 51 -2.39 2.98 7.41
CA ALA A 51 -3.51 3.70 7.99
C ALA A 51 -4.22 2.88 9.10
N ILE A 52 -4.49 1.60 8.86
CA ILE A 52 -5.14 0.73 9.86
C ILE A 52 -4.25 0.55 11.09
N ILE A 53 -2.97 0.28 10.90
CA ILE A 53 -2.03 0.03 12.00
C ILE A 53 -1.84 1.29 12.84
N LEU A 54 -1.68 2.45 12.20
CA LEU A 54 -1.56 3.74 12.89
C LEU A 54 -2.85 4.14 13.63
N SER A 55 -4.02 3.69 13.17
CA SER A 55 -5.30 3.94 13.86
C SER A 55 -5.39 3.26 15.24
N ALA A 56 -4.61 2.21 15.46
CA ALA A 56 -4.55 1.45 16.70
C ALA A 56 -3.52 2.02 17.70
N THR A 57 -2.60 2.89 17.25
CA THR A 57 -1.55 3.49 18.09
C THR A 57 -2.15 4.31 19.23
N ASP A 58 -3.22 5.08 19.00
CA ASP A 58 -3.90 5.86 20.04
C ASP A 58 -4.43 4.98 21.18
N SER A 59 -4.93 3.79 20.84
CA SER A 59 -5.44 2.84 21.82
C SER A 59 -4.30 2.20 22.62
N ALA A 60 -3.15 1.95 21.99
CA ALA A 60 -1.95 1.43 22.66
C ALA A 60 -1.32 2.47 23.61
N LEU A 61 -1.33 3.74 23.21
CA LEU A 61 -0.92 4.88 24.04
C LEU A 61 -1.84 5.04 25.26
N ALA A 62 -3.16 4.95 25.06
CA ALA A 62 -4.13 5.03 26.16
C ALA A 62 -4.00 3.88 27.18
N ALA A 63 -3.49 2.72 26.73
CA ALA A 63 -3.21 1.57 27.59
C ALA A 63 -1.82 1.62 28.24
N ASP A 64 -1.08 2.73 28.10
CA ASP A 64 0.29 2.95 28.61
C ASP A 64 1.32 1.89 28.14
N SER A 65 1.00 1.18 27.06
CA SER A 65 1.84 0.10 26.53
C SER A 65 2.86 0.67 25.55
N ARG A 66 3.99 1.12 26.08
CA ARG A 66 5.10 1.71 25.30
C ARG A 66 5.66 0.75 24.26
N ALA A 67 5.82 -0.53 24.62
CA ALA A 67 6.35 -1.54 23.71
C ALA A 67 5.41 -1.77 22.51
N LEU A 68 4.11 -1.93 22.76
CA LEU A 68 3.11 -2.11 21.71
C LEU A 68 3.02 -0.89 20.79
N THR A 69 3.05 0.31 21.38
CA THR A 69 3.04 1.57 20.64
C THR A 69 4.22 1.66 19.68
N LEU A 70 5.42 1.32 20.14
CA LEU A 70 6.64 1.36 19.33
C LEU A 70 6.56 0.35 18.19
N VAL A 71 6.08 -0.87 18.45
CA VAL A 71 5.88 -1.90 17.42
C VAL A 71 4.87 -1.45 16.35
N LEU A 72 3.70 -0.95 16.75
CA LEU A 72 2.68 -0.45 15.82
C LEU A 72 3.22 0.71 14.98
N PHE A 73 3.93 1.65 15.62
CA PHE A 73 4.55 2.76 14.92
C PHE A 73 5.59 2.30 13.91
N THR A 74 6.48 1.37 14.27
CA THR A 74 7.49 0.82 13.36
C THR A 74 6.84 0.13 12.17
N ILE A 75 5.82 -0.71 12.39
CA ILE A 75 5.13 -1.41 11.30
C ILE A 75 4.39 -0.41 10.39
N GLY A 76 3.71 0.57 10.97
CA GLY A 76 3.04 1.64 10.22
C GLY A 76 4.02 2.47 9.38
N PHE A 77 5.16 2.84 9.97
CA PHE A 77 6.23 3.58 9.31
C PHE A 77 6.84 2.80 8.15
N LEU A 78 7.22 1.53 8.36
CA LEU A 78 7.77 0.67 7.30
C LEU A 78 6.76 0.43 6.18
N SER A 79 5.46 0.32 6.51
CA SER A 79 4.41 0.20 5.51
C SER A 79 4.30 1.47 4.67
N MET A 80 4.35 2.65 5.30
CA MET A 80 4.32 3.93 4.59
C MET A 80 5.58 4.17 3.75
N LEU A 81 6.74 3.73 4.24
CA LEU A 81 7.99 3.73 3.47
C LEU A 81 7.85 2.85 2.21
N THR A 82 7.28 1.66 2.36
CA THR A 82 7.02 0.74 1.25
C THR A 82 6.05 1.33 0.23
N PHE A 83 5.01 2.04 0.69
CA PHE A 83 4.15 2.82 -0.19
C PHE A 83 4.94 3.89 -0.96
N ALA A 84 5.72 4.72 -0.27
CA ALA A 84 6.52 5.76 -0.92
C ALA A 84 7.50 5.18 -1.94
N MET A 85 8.23 4.11 -1.58
CA MET A 85 9.14 3.41 -2.48
C MET A 85 8.39 2.88 -3.69
N SER A 86 7.20 2.30 -3.51
CA SER A 86 6.42 1.77 -4.62
C SER A 86 6.16 2.84 -5.68
N LEU A 87 5.83 4.08 -5.30
CA LEU A 87 5.54 5.16 -6.25
C LEU A 87 6.69 5.42 -7.23
N PHE A 88 7.94 5.18 -6.83
CA PHE A 88 9.14 5.37 -7.66
C PHE A 88 9.68 4.07 -8.24
N TRP A 89 9.59 2.97 -7.50
CA TRP A 89 10.26 1.72 -7.83
C TRP A 89 9.57 0.50 -7.20
N LEU A 90 9.34 -0.53 -8.01
CA LEU A 90 8.83 -1.82 -7.55
C LEU A 90 9.70 -2.97 -8.08
N PRO A 91 10.20 -3.87 -7.21
CA PRO A 91 10.90 -5.07 -7.64
C PRO A 91 10.08 -5.94 -8.60
N ARG A 92 10.74 -6.58 -9.57
CA ARG A 92 10.07 -7.39 -10.60
C ARG A 92 9.22 -8.54 -10.05
N PHE A 93 9.61 -9.11 -8.91
CA PHE A 93 8.86 -10.21 -8.29
C PHE A 93 7.54 -9.76 -7.64
N LEU A 94 7.40 -8.48 -7.28
CA LEU A 94 6.16 -7.90 -6.73
C LEU A 94 5.22 -7.37 -7.81
N LEU A 95 5.62 -7.44 -9.09
CA LEU A 95 4.74 -7.12 -10.19
C LEU A 95 3.66 -8.19 -10.33
N PRO A 96 2.39 -7.80 -10.54
CA PRO A 96 1.33 -8.78 -10.75
C PRO A 96 1.57 -9.55 -12.06
N GLY A 97 1.17 -10.82 -12.09
CA GLY A 97 1.45 -11.75 -13.20
C GLY A 97 1.01 -11.21 -14.56
N TRP A 98 -0.22 -10.69 -14.65
CA TRP A 98 -0.76 -10.09 -15.89
C TRP A 98 0.09 -8.93 -16.44
N PHE A 99 0.85 -8.25 -15.59
CA PHE A 99 1.73 -7.16 -16.00
C PHE A 99 3.07 -7.67 -16.54
N LYS A 100 3.56 -8.80 -16.03
CA LYS A 100 4.76 -9.47 -16.57
C LYS A 100 4.50 -9.94 -18.00
N THR A 101 3.33 -10.55 -18.23
CA THR A 101 2.89 -11.00 -19.55
C THR A 101 2.80 -9.84 -20.55
N LEU A 102 2.23 -8.68 -20.16
CA LEU A 102 2.18 -7.48 -21.01
C LEU A 102 3.54 -6.92 -21.40
N LYS A 103 4.58 -7.18 -20.60
CA LYS A 103 5.94 -6.67 -20.82
C LYS A 103 6.90 -7.69 -21.41
N GLY A 104 6.46 -8.92 -21.70
CA GLY A 104 7.35 -9.99 -22.14
C GLY A 104 8.47 -10.28 -21.14
N LEU A 105 8.16 -10.19 -19.84
CA LEU A 105 9.08 -10.47 -18.73
C LEU A 105 8.97 -11.93 -18.23
N GLU A 106 8.30 -12.78 -19.00
CA GLU A 106 8.14 -14.23 -18.76
C GLU A 106 9.24 -15.03 -19.46
#